data_AF-A0A839J9J3-F1
#
_entry.id   AF-A0A839J9J3-F1
#
_cell.length_a   1.000
_cell.length_b   1.000
_cell.length_c   1.000
_cell.angle_alpha   90.00
_cell.angle_beta   90.00
_cell.angle_gamma   90.00
#
_symmetry.space_group_name_H-M   'P 1'
#
loop_
_entity.id
_entity.type
_entity.pdbx_description
1 polymer ?
#
loop_
_entity_poly.entity_id
_entity_poly.type
_entity_poly.pdbx_seq_one_letter_code
_entity_poly.pdbx_strand_id
1 'polypeptide(L)' 'MTHNEHATIGNIDHVIAAAPLPTRATLRRRFNPVWQLFRGAALMMRIMRMVIKGHSGH' A
#
# COMPACT_ATOMS: atom_id res chain seq x y z
N MET A 1 14.70 27.24 19.22
CA MET A 1 13.70 26.27 18.72
C MET A 1 14.33 25.17 17.84
N THR A 2 15.63 24.89 17.93
CA THR A 2 16.36 23.99 17.01
C THR A 2 16.79 22.65 17.62
N HIS A 3 16.66 22.48 18.94
CA HIS A 3 17.15 21.28 19.64
C HIS A 3 16.22 20.05 19.45
N ASN A 4 14.91 20.27 19.32
CA ASN A 4 13.93 19.19 19.16
C ASN A 4 13.85 18.67 17.71
N GLU A 5 14.24 19.48 16.72
CA GLU A 5 14.18 19.10 15.31
C GLU A 5 15.21 18.04 14.97
N HIS A 6 16.44 18.15 15.51
CA HIS A 6 17.51 17.19 15.29
C HIS A 6 17.19 15.81 15.89
N ALA A 7 16.57 15.79 17.08
CA ALA A 7 16.10 14.56 17.72
C ALA A 7 14.96 13.89 16.93
N THR A 8 14.08 14.70 16.33
CA THR A 8 12.96 14.19 15.52
C THR A 8 13.45 13.58 14.20
N ILE A 9 14.37 14.24 13.50
CA ILE A 9 14.94 13.73 12.24
C ILE A 9 15.71 12.43 12.47
N GLY A 10 16.59 12.38 13.49
CA GLY A 10 17.36 11.17 13.80
C GLY A 10 16.49 9.96 14.21
N ASN A 11 15.33 10.21 14.84
CA ASN A 11 14.35 9.16 15.12
C ASN A 11 13.68 8.62 13.85
N ILE A 12 13.39 9.49 12.88
CA ILE A 12 12.84 9.08 11.57
C ILE A 12 13.85 8.22 10.80
N ASP A 13 15.12 8.59 10.77
CA ASP A 13 16.17 7.82 10.11
C ASP A 13 16.29 6.39 10.66
N HIS A 14 16.19 6.23 11.98
CA HIS A 14 16.22 4.90 12.61
C HIS A 14 14.99 4.06 12.23
N VAL A 15 13.80 4.65 12.17
CA VAL A 15 12.56 3.95 11.78
C VAL A 15 12.61 3.52 10.32
N ILE A 16 13.14 4.37 9.43
CA ILE A 16 13.29 4.06 8.00
C ILE A 16 14.36 2.98 7.79
N ALA A 17 15.48 3.06 8.50
CA ALA A 17 16.56 2.07 8.40
C ALA A 17 16.16 0.69 8.96
N ALA A 18 15.29 0.64 9.97
CA ALA A 18 14.75 -0.60 10.53
C ALA A 18 13.67 -1.24 9.65
N ALA A 19 13.13 -0.50 8.67
CA ALA A 19 12.15 -1.05 7.75
C ALA A 19 12.83 -2.14 6.89
N PRO A 20 12.23 -3.34 6.79
CA PRO A 20 12.79 -4.39 5.95
C PRO A 20 12.87 -3.88 4.51
N LEU A 21 14.09 -3.85 3.96
CA LEU A 21 14.34 -3.40 2.59
C LEU A 21 13.44 -4.18 1.63
N PRO A 22 12.76 -3.49 0.69
CA PRO A 22 11.90 -4.16 -0.27
C PRO A 22 12.74 -5.16 -1.08
N THR A 23 12.42 -6.44 -0.95
CA THR A 23 13.10 -7.48 -1.73
C THR A 23 12.88 -7.24 -3.24
N ARG A 24 13.79 -7.75 -4.08
CA ARG A 24 13.68 -7.65 -5.55
C ARG A 24 12.31 -8.14 -6.06
N ALA A 25 11.73 -9.15 -5.40
CA ALA A 25 10.40 -9.65 -5.71
C ALA A 25 9.28 -8.64 -5.41
N THR A 26 9.37 -7.92 -4.28
CA THR A 26 8.41 -6.87 -3.90
C THR A 26 8.49 -5.68 -4.84
N LEU A 27 9.70 -5.29 -5.26
CA LEU A 27 9.92 -4.22 -6.22
C LEU A 27 9.32 -4.57 -7.60
N ARG A 28 9.57 -5.78 -8.11
CA ARG A 28 9.06 -6.25 -9.40
C ARG A 28 7.53 -6.31 -9.44
N ARG A 29 6.87 -6.64 -8.32
CA ARG A 29 5.41 -6.61 -8.20
C ARG A 29 4.84 -5.19 -8.19
N ARG A 30 5.56 -4.20 -7.66
CA ARG A 30 5.16 -2.78 -7.71
C ARG A 30 5.31 -2.20 -9.12
N PHE A 31 6.35 -2.59 -9.86
CA PHE A 31 6.62 -2.08 -11.21
C PHE A 31 5.83 -2.79 -12.33
N ASN A 32 5.02 -3.82 -12.02
CA ASN A 32 4.27 -4.52 -13.06
C ASN A 32 2.90 -3.84 -13.29
N PRO A 33 2.70 -3.09 -14.40
CA PRO A 33 1.45 -2.38 -14.67
C PRO A 33 0.28 -3.34 -14.90
N VAL A 34 0.53 -4.53 -15.46
CA VAL A 34 -0.48 -5.57 -15.66
C VAL A 34 -1.00 -6.07 -14.32
N TRP A 35 -0.10 -6.27 -13.34
CA TRP A 35 -0.48 -6.68 -12.00
C TRP A 35 -1.29 -5.60 -11.27
N GLN A 36 -0.92 -4.33 -11.44
CA GLN A 36 -1.69 -3.21 -10.88
C GLN A 36 -3.10 -3.14 -11.47
N LEU A 37 -3.23 -3.30 -12.80
CA LEU A 37 -4.52 -3.29 -13.48
C LEU A 37 -5.40 -4.45 -13.03
N PHE A 38 -4.85 -5.67 -12.96
CA PHE A 38 -5.56 -6.84 -12.47
C PHE A 38 -6.04 -6.65 -11.03
N ARG A 39 -5.20 -6.12 -10.13
CA ARG A 39 -5.56 -5.85 -8.73
C ARG A 39 -6.68 -4.82 -8.62
N GLY A 40 -6.63 -3.77 -9.44
CA GLY A 40 -7.68 -2.76 -9.53
C GLY A 40 -9.00 -3.33 -10.03
N ALA A 41 -8.97 -4.10 -11.12
CA ALA A 41 -10.15 -4.77 -11.67
C ALA A 41 -10.77 -5.76 -10.67
N ALA A 42 -9.95 -6.56 -9.99
CA ALA A 42 -10.41 -7.49 -8.96
C ALA A 42 -11.11 -6.76 -7.79
N LEU A 43 -10.59 -5.61 -7.37
CA LEU A 43 -11.22 -4.78 -6.34
C LEU A 43 -12.59 -4.26 -6.81
N MET A 44 -12.66 -3.72 -8.03
CA MET A 44 -13.91 -3.19 -8.60
C MET A 44 -14.96 -4.29 -8.74
N MET A 45 -14.57 -5.49 -9.20
CA MET A 45 -15.48 -6.64 -9.27
C MET A 45 -15.97 -7.07 -7.89
N ARG A 46 -15.12 -7.05 -6.85
CA ARG A 46 -15.52 -7.38 -5.48
C ARG A 46 -16.55 -6.38 -4.94
N ILE A 47 -16.33 -5.09 -5.17
CA ILE A 47 -17.27 -4.02 -4.79
C ILE A 47 -18.59 -4.21 -5.52
N MET A 48 -18.55 -4.40 -6.84
CA MET A 48 -19.74 -4.65 -7.67
C MET A 48 -20.51 -5.88 -7.21
N ARG A 49 -19.82 -6.97 -6.84
CA ARG A 49 -20.46 -8.16 -6.24
C ARG A 49 -21.15 -7.86 -4.91
N MET A 50 -20.56 -7.02 -4.05
CA MET A 50 -21.19 -6.59 -2.80
C MET A 50 -22.44 -5.74 -3.07
N VAL A 51 -22.36 -4.82 -4.04
CA VAL A 51 -23.49 -3.96 -4.45
C VAL A 51 -24.64 -4.78 -5.03
N ILE A 52 -24.36 -5.71 -5.95
CA ILE A 52 -25.39 -6.57 -6.55
C ILE A 52 -26.02 -7.45 -5.48
N LYS A 53 -25.21 -8.11 -4.64
CA LYS A 53 -25.72 -8.94 -3.56
C LYS A 53 -26.56 -8.15 -2.55
N GLY A 54 -26.19 -6.89 -2.28
CA GLY A 54 -26.95 -6.00 -1.43
C GLY A 54 -28.33 -5.65 -2.01
N HIS A 55 -28.44 -5.51 -3.33
CA HIS A 55 -29.72 -5.23 -4.01
C HIS A 55 -30.56 -6.48 -4.28
N SER A 56 -29.97 -7.67 -4.45
CA SER A 56 -30.70 -8.92 -4.69
C SER A 56 -31.34 -9.53 -3.43
N GLY A 57 -31.14 -8.93 -2.26
CA GLY A 57 -31.72 -9.37 -0.99
C GLY A 57 -32.87 -8.50 -0.48
N HIS A 58 -33.38 -7.57 -1.29
CA HIS A 58 -34.57 -6.78 -1.00
C HIS A 58 -35.78 -7.33 -1.78
#